data_AF-A0A8T8I4B5-F1
#
_entry.id   AF-A0A8T8I4B5-F1
#
_cell.length_a   1.000
_cell.length_b   1.000
_cell.length_c   1.000
_cell.angle_alpha   90.00
_cell.angle_beta   90.00
_cell.angle_gamma   90.00
#
_symmetry.space_group_name_H-M   'P 1'
#
loop_
_entity.id
_entity.type
_entity.pdbx_description
1 polymer ?
#
loop_
_entity_poly.entity_id
_entity_poly.type
_entity_poly.pdbx_seq_one_letter_code
_entity_poly.pdbx_strand_id
1 'polypeptide(L)'
;MTGVEVGTLLAASAVVLLPGVSVLAMLGVRRALWLAGLSPVVSVGVATVVGMVCGLLGLSFGVVPLGVATALAAAVGVLRWAGARRSAAPARRRRTAWSAVSSAAGLLVLLVGVAYAVRTWMLGMAGDLSKVPQEHDTIVHSELVAYIMNTGRGAPWQLLPIDFLSNGPVHFYPSGMHLLSAAVGELTGDPIRGLNGVTVLLLGVCAALSTAALAFVAARRARLGAPAALLAAGFGALVAVGLNAPTITLTAQGGVLPNAAALVLTPGFAAVLLSVRRRDWSGAVAVAVGFTGLVALHPSAVMSVGVTVVAWWLGELMSRGGLARLRGQLAPLAVAGGLAALVAAPLLVQLVGQSGKTSGFPADVPAAPLATALGQTLSLPLTGYLPQYEGRAQVAAFLLAVVGALVLLTTRRALGLLTATAAWVAITVGMWISPGSGFESAITAFFYNAMLRIRSHVYLLVPVLVGVGVVLACCLVAARLRRTRPLRGRATPALALATA
;
A
#
# COMPACT_ATOMS: atom_id res chain seq x y z
N MET A 1 14.25 9.28 20.78
CA MET A 1 12.82 9.63 20.74
C MET A 1 12.39 9.97 22.15
N THR A 2 11.67 11.08 22.35
CA THR A 2 11.12 11.43 23.66
C THR A 2 9.90 10.54 23.96
N GLY A 3 9.45 10.52 25.22
CA GLY A 3 8.21 9.81 25.59
C GLY A 3 6.97 10.32 24.85
N VAL A 4 6.94 11.62 24.53
CA VAL A 4 5.85 12.25 23.76
C VAL A 4 5.79 11.69 22.34
N GLU A 5 6.92 11.59 21.64
CA GLU A 5 6.94 11.03 20.29
C GLU A 5 6.50 9.57 20.24
N VAL A 6 6.91 8.79 21.25
CA VAL A 6 6.46 7.40 21.38
C VAL A 6 4.95 7.34 21.60
N GLY A 7 4.39 8.20 22.47
CA GLY A 7 2.95 8.33 22.69
C GLY A 7 2.18 8.67 21.42
N THR A 8 2.67 9.64 20.64
CA THR A 8 2.08 10.04 19.35
C THR A 8 2.07 8.89 18.36
N LEU A 9 3.17 8.15 18.20
CA LEU A 9 3.21 7.00 17.30
C LEU A 9 2.33 5.84 17.76
N LEU A 10 2.13 5.66 19.07
CA LEU A 10 1.18 4.67 19.60
C LEU A 10 -0.26 5.08 19.31
N ALA A 11 -0.61 6.36 19.52
CA ALA A 11 -1.92 6.92 19.15
C ALA A 11 -2.18 6.78 17.64
N ALA A 12 -1.20 7.13 16.81
CA ALA A 12 -1.26 6.94 15.36
C ALA A 12 -1.41 5.47 14.97
N SER A 13 -0.68 4.56 15.62
CA SER A 13 -0.83 3.11 15.39
C SER A 13 -2.25 2.65 15.70
N ALA A 14 -2.82 3.12 16.82
CA ALA A 14 -4.17 2.78 17.23
C ALA A 14 -5.20 3.27 16.21
N VAL A 15 -5.14 4.55 15.82
CA VAL A 15 -6.08 5.17 14.88
C VAL A 15 -5.95 4.59 13.46
N VAL A 16 -4.72 4.33 12.99
CA VAL A 16 -4.46 3.82 11.63
C VAL A 16 -4.79 2.33 11.51
N LEU A 17 -4.63 1.52 12.55
CA LEU A 17 -4.77 0.06 12.43
C LEU A 17 -6.03 -0.51 13.08
N LEU A 18 -6.44 -0.03 14.25
CA LEU A 18 -7.52 -0.67 15.02
C LEU A 18 -8.89 -0.62 14.34
N PRO A 19 -9.34 0.49 13.72
CA PRO A 19 -10.65 0.50 13.06
C PRO A 19 -10.74 -0.58 11.97
N GLY A 20 -9.71 -0.69 11.12
CA GLY A 20 -9.61 -1.71 10.09
C GLY A 20 -9.51 -3.12 10.62
N VAL A 21 -8.65 -3.38 11.62
CA VAL A 21 -8.56 -4.70 12.28
C VAL A 21 -9.91 -5.09 12.88
N SER A 22 -10.63 -4.14 13.49
CA SER A 22 -11.93 -4.37 14.14
C SER A 22 -13.00 -4.75 13.12
N VAL A 23 -13.09 -4.05 12.00
CA VAL A 23 -14.00 -4.40 10.89
C VAL A 23 -13.62 -5.75 10.28
N LEU A 24 -12.34 -6.03 10.06
CA LEU A 24 -11.90 -7.33 9.55
C LEU A 24 -12.26 -8.46 10.52
N ALA A 25 -12.10 -8.25 11.83
CA ALA A 25 -12.51 -9.19 12.87
C ALA A 25 -14.04 -9.39 12.90
N MET A 26 -14.82 -8.31 12.80
CA MET A 26 -16.29 -8.34 12.68
C MET A 26 -16.76 -9.20 11.50
N LEU A 27 -16.06 -9.10 10.38
CA LEU A 27 -16.30 -9.88 9.16
C LEU A 27 -15.73 -11.32 9.23
N GLY A 28 -15.09 -11.69 10.35
CA GLY A 28 -14.49 -13.00 10.55
C GLY A 28 -13.22 -13.25 9.71
N VAL A 29 -12.59 -12.20 9.18
CA VAL A 29 -11.34 -12.28 8.41
C VAL A 29 -10.17 -12.51 9.36
N ARG A 30 -9.52 -13.68 9.26
CA ARG A 30 -8.40 -14.08 10.15
C ARG A 30 -7.06 -14.23 9.44
N ARG A 31 -6.99 -13.89 8.17
CA ARG A 31 -5.78 -14.11 7.35
C ARG A 31 -4.78 -13.01 7.68
N ALA A 32 -3.61 -13.38 8.22
CA ALA A 32 -2.55 -12.42 8.52
C ALA A 32 -2.19 -11.51 7.32
N LEU A 33 -2.19 -12.09 6.12
CA LEU A 33 -2.02 -11.35 4.86
C LEU A 33 -3.03 -10.20 4.70
N TRP A 34 -4.30 -10.46 5.00
CA TRP A 34 -5.38 -9.49 4.83
C TRP A 34 -5.34 -8.45 5.95
N LEU A 35 -5.01 -8.85 7.18
CA LEU A 35 -4.79 -7.91 8.27
C LEU A 35 -3.63 -6.95 7.93
N ALA A 36 -2.52 -7.46 7.41
CA ALA A 36 -1.39 -6.62 7.00
C ALA A 36 -1.72 -5.72 5.79
N GLY A 37 -2.41 -6.25 4.78
CA GLY A 37 -2.65 -5.56 3.52
C GLY A 37 -3.89 -4.65 3.48
N LEU A 38 -4.90 -4.87 4.33
CA LEU A 38 -6.15 -4.11 4.32
C LEU A 38 -6.35 -3.20 5.52
N SER A 39 -5.83 -3.53 6.71
CA SER A 39 -6.24 -2.80 7.93
C SER A 39 -6.07 -1.28 7.79
N PRO A 40 -4.94 -0.74 7.28
CA PRO A 40 -4.80 0.70 7.12
C PRO A 40 -5.86 1.31 6.19
N VAL A 41 -6.11 0.69 5.03
CA VAL A 41 -7.07 1.19 4.05
C VAL A 41 -8.50 1.08 4.56
N VAL A 42 -8.84 -0.02 5.23
CA VAL A 42 -10.16 -0.20 5.85
C VAL A 42 -10.35 0.81 6.99
N SER A 43 -9.31 1.13 7.77
CA SER A 43 -9.41 2.19 8.79
C SER A 43 -9.75 3.53 8.18
N VAL A 44 -9.13 3.88 7.04
CA VAL A 44 -9.49 5.10 6.31
C VAL A 44 -10.95 5.03 5.85
N GLY A 45 -11.37 3.90 5.28
CA GLY A 45 -12.76 3.71 4.86
C GLY A 45 -13.76 3.89 6.00
N VAL A 46 -13.46 3.33 7.18
CA VAL A 46 -14.26 3.50 8.40
C VAL A 46 -14.30 4.97 8.82
N ALA A 47 -13.15 5.64 8.90
CA ALA A 47 -13.09 7.05 9.26
C ALA A 47 -13.89 7.92 8.28
N THR A 48 -13.81 7.65 6.98
CA THR A 48 -14.59 8.33 5.94
C THR A 48 -16.09 8.12 6.12
N VAL A 49 -16.54 6.88 6.33
CA VAL A 49 -17.97 6.59 6.57
C VAL A 49 -18.45 7.28 7.85
N VAL A 50 -17.67 7.23 8.93
CA VAL A 50 -18.00 7.92 10.20
C VAL A 50 -18.08 9.42 9.98
N GLY A 51 -17.13 10.03 9.25
CA GLY A 51 -17.14 11.45 8.91
C GLY A 51 -18.36 11.86 8.09
N MET A 52 -18.76 11.05 7.10
CA MET A 52 -19.98 11.26 6.33
C MET A 52 -21.23 11.19 7.20
N VAL A 53 -21.34 10.17 8.06
CA VAL A 53 -22.48 10.01 8.99
C VAL A 53 -22.54 11.18 9.97
N CYS A 54 -21.41 11.61 10.53
CA CYS A 54 -21.35 12.79 11.39
C CYS A 54 -21.84 14.03 10.64
N GLY A 55 -21.34 14.26 9.42
CA GLY A 55 -21.76 15.39 8.59
C GLY A 55 -23.25 15.38 8.22
N LEU A 56 -23.84 14.21 7.96
CA LEU A 56 -25.27 14.07 7.68
C LEU A 56 -26.15 14.30 8.91
N LEU A 57 -25.69 13.87 10.09
CA LEU A 57 -26.41 14.00 11.36
C LEU A 57 -26.14 15.34 12.08
N GLY A 58 -25.27 16.19 11.53
CA GLY A 58 -24.85 17.44 12.20
C GLY A 58 -23.99 17.21 13.45
N LEU A 59 -23.35 16.05 13.57
CA LEU A 59 -22.43 15.72 14.67
C LEU A 59 -20.99 16.11 14.30
N SER A 60 -20.19 16.44 15.32
CA SER A 60 -18.75 16.64 15.16
C SER A 60 -18.03 15.31 15.01
N PHE A 61 -17.26 15.15 13.94
CA PHE A 61 -16.28 14.08 13.80
C PHE A 61 -15.12 14.28 14.78
N GLY A 62 -14.56 13.19 15.29
CA GLY A 62 -13.40 13.19 16.19
C GLY A 62 -13.08 11.79 16.70
N VAL A 63 -12.29 11.71 17.77
CA VAL A 63 -11.90 10.45 18.43
C VAL A 63 -13.12 9.69 18.94
N VAL A 64 -14.13 10.40 19.47
CA VAL A 64 -15.31 9.76 20.09
C VAL A 64 -16.15 8.99 19.06
N PRO A 65 -16.69 9.59 17.98
CA PRO A 65 -17.46 8.84 16.98
C PRO A 65 -16.66 7.70 16.33
N LEU A 66 -15.39 7.94 16.02
CA LEU A 66 -14.50 6.92 15.44
C LEU A 66 -14.26 5.77 16.42
N GLY A 67 -14.04 6.09 17.70
CA GLY A 67 -13.85 5.15 18.80
C GLY A 67 -15.09 4.28 19.02
N VAL A 68 -16.30 4.87 19.00
CA VAL A 68 -17.56 4.12 19.11
C VAL A 68 -17.73 3.15 17.95
N ALA A 69 -17.55 3.60 16.71
CA ALA A 69 -17.64 2.72 15.54
C ALA A 69 -16.62 1.56 15.61
N THR A 70 -15.40 1.86 16.04
CA THR A 70 -14.33 0.86 16.23
C THR A 70 -14.68 -0.14 17.32
N ALA A 71 -15.17 0.32 18.48
CA ALA A 71 -15.54 -0.51 19.62
C ALA A 71 -16.71 -1.44 19.28
N LEU A 72 -17.73 -0.94 18.58
CA LEU A 72 -18.86 -1.76 18.11
C LEU A 72 -18.41 -2.87 17.16
N ALA A 73 -17.57 -2.53 16.17
CA ALA A 73 -17.02 -3.53 15.25
C ALA A 73 -16.15 -4.56 16.00
N ALA A 74 -15.32 -4.11 16.94
CA ALA A 74 -14.47 -4.97 17.75
C ALA A 74 -15.29 -5.93 18.63
N ALA A 75 -16.35 -5.43 19.28
CA ALA A 75 -17.25 -6.24 20.12
C ALA A 75 -17.88 -7.38 19.31
N VAL A 76 -18.42 -7.09 18.12
CA VAL A 76 -18.97 -8.12 17.22
C VAL A 76 -17.87 -9.09 16.77
N GLY A 77 -16.67 -8.59 16.46
CA GLY A 77 -15.52 -9.42 16.11
C GLY A 77 -15.11 -10.40 17.20
N VAL A 78 -15.05 -9.94 18.46
CA VAL A 78 -14.75 -10.77 19.64
C VAL A 78 -15.82 -11.84 19.84
N LEU A 79 -17.11 -11.47 19.76
CA LEU A 79 -18.22 -12.42 19.88
C LEU A 79 -18.14 -13.54 18.82
N ARG A 80 -17.88 -13.18 17.56
CA ARG A 80 -17.69 -14.17 16.47
C ARG A 80 -16.46 -15.04 16.67
N TRP A 81 -15.39 -14.46 17.21
CA TRP A 81 -14.16 -15.20 17.49
C TRP A 81 -14.34 -16.22 18.61
N ALA A 82 -15.01 -15.82 19.71
CA ALA A 82 -15.36 -16.71 20.81
C ALA A 82 -16.27 -17.87 20.33
N GLY A 83 -17.28 -17.58 19.49
CA GLY A 83 -18.16 -18.59 18.92
C GLY A 83 -17.43 -19.63 18.06
N ALA A 84 -16.49 -19.19 17.20
CA ALA A 84 -15.78 -20.10 16.31
C ALA A 84 -14.72 -20.97 17.01
N ARG A 85 -14.16 -20.52 18.15
CA ARG A 85 -13.20 -21.30 18.93
C ARG A 85 -13.80 -22.59 19.48
N ARG A 86 -15.11 -22.60 19.73
CA ARG A 86 -15.84 -23.79 20.20
C ARG A 86 -15.95 -24.90 19.15
N SER A 87 -15.68 -24.61 17.88
CA SER A 87 -15.86 -25.55 16.76
C SER A 87 -14.56 -25.97 16.08
N ALA A 88 -13.40 -25.45 16.48
CA ALA A 88 -12.14 -25.66 15.78
C ALA A 88 -11.16 -26.50 16.60
N ALA A 89 -11.03 -27.79 16.27
CA ALA A 89 -9.91 -28.60 16.75
C ALA A 89 -8.58 -28.02 16.18
N PRO A 90 -7.54 -27.82 17.00
CA PRO A 90 -6.27 -27.31 16.52
C PRO A 90 -5.60 -28.35 15.62
N ALA A 91 -5.53 -28.06 14.31
CA ALA A 91 -4.73 -28.83 13.39
C ALA A 91 -3.24 -28.63 13.73
N ARG A 92 -2.65 -29.54 14.52
CA ARG A 92 -1.21 -29.60 14.79
C ARG A 92 -0.48 -29.95 13.48
N ARG A 93 -0.12 -28.95 12.69
CA ARG A 93 0.89 -29.13 11.64
C ARG A 93 2.25 -29.24 12.32
N ARG A 94 2.93 -30.39 12.16
CA ARG A 94 4.35 -30.55 12.52
C ARG A 94 5.16 -29.52 11.73
N ARG A 95 5.62 -28.47 12.42
CA ARG A 95 6.58 -27.50 11.86
C ARG A 95 7.96 -28.14 11.95
N THR A 96 8.69 -28.16 10.85
CA THR A 96 10.12 -28.46 10.89
C THR A 96 10.85 -27.27 11.52
N ALA A 97 11.98 -27.49 12.19
CA ALA A 97 12.79 -26.41 12.76
C ALA A 97 13.10 -25.31 11.71
N TRP A 98 13.38 -25.72 10.47
CA TRP A 98 13.65 -24.82 9.36
C TRP A 98 12.46 -23.96 8.94
N SER A 99 11.25 -24.53 8.93
CA SER A 99 10.04 -23.75 8.68
C SER A 99 9.83 -22.65 9.73
N ALA A 100 10.26 -22.89 10.97
CA ALA A 100 10.24 -21.89 12.03
C ALA A 100 11.32 -20.82 11.79
N VAL A 101 12.57 -21.23 11.48
CA VAL A 101 13.68 -20.31 11.19
C VAL A 101 13.37 -19.37 10.02
N SER A 102 12.90 -19.87 8.87
CA SER A 102 12.60 -19.00 7.73
C SER A 102 11.43 -18.05 8.00
N SER A 103 10.42 -18.51 8.75
CA SER A 103 9.31 -17.65 9.18
C SER A 103 9.80 -16.56 10.14
N ALA A 104 10.65 -16.92 11.10
CA ALA A 104 11.22 -15.99 12.08
C ALA A 104 12.17 -14.99 11.41
N ALA A 105 13.01 -15.43 10.48
CA ALA A 105 13.88 -14.56 9.70
C ALA A 105 13.07 -13.58 8.85
N GLY A 106 12.02 -14.04 8.15
CA GLY A 106 11.15 -13.15 7.39
C GLY A 106 10.46 -12.10 8.26
N LEU A 107 9.96 -12.49 9.43
CA LEU A 107 9.38 -11.57 10.40
C LEU A 107 10.43 -10.59 10.95
N LEU A 108 11.63 -11.06 11.29
CA LEU A 108 12.71 -10.22 11.79
C LEU A 108 13.12 -9.17 10.74
N VAL A 109 13.31 -9.57 9.48
CA VAL A 109 13.65 -8.63 8.39
C VAL A 109 12.54 -7.61 8.17
N LEU A 110 11.26 -8.02 8.25
CA LEU A 110 10.13 -7.09 8.21
C LEU A 110 10.20 -6.07 9.37
N LEU A 111 10.42 -6.54 10.60
CA LEU A 111 10.51 -5.68 11.79
C LEU A 111 11.70 -4.72 11.70
N VAL A 112 12.84 -5.18 11.18
CA VAL A 112 14.00 -4.33 10.89
C VAL A 112 13.64 -3.27 9.86
N GLY A 113 12.93 -3.63 8.78
CA GLY A 113 12.43 -2.67 7.80
C GLY A 113 11.50 -1.62 8.42
N VAL A 114 10.55 -2.05 9.25
CA VAL A 114 9.65 -1.14 9.98
C VAL A 114 10.43 -0.20 10.91
N ALA A 115 11.36 -0.72 11.70
CA ALA A 115 12.19 0.08 12.60
C ALA A 115 13.09 1.06 11.83
N TYR A 116 13.67 0.61 10.71
CA TYR A 116 14.45 1.46 9.81
C TYR A 116 13.59 2.59 9.24
N ALA A 117 12.38 2.29 8.76
CA ALA A 117 11.47 3.30 8.21
C ALA A 117 11.07 4.35 9.25
N VAL A 118 10.64 3.92 10.44
CA VAL A 118 10.31 4.82 11.55
C VAL A 118 11.51 5.69 11.89
N ARG A 119 12.71 5.09 12.01
CA ARG A 119 13.93 5.83 12.30
C ARG A 119 14.25 6.85 11.20
N THR A 120 14.12 6.49 9.93
CA THR A 120 14.37 7.40 8.79
C THR A 120 13.44 8.60 8.83
N TRP A 121 12.14 8.38 9.03
CA TRP A 121 11.17 9.48 9.16
C TRP A 121 11.43 10.36 10.38
N MET A 122 11.69 9.75 11.54
CA MET A 122 12.02 10.51 12.75
C MET A 122 13.29 11.34 12.56
N LEU A 123 14.32 10.80 11.93
CA LEU A 123 15.54 11.57 11.61
C LEU A 123 15.25 12.72 10.65
N GLY A 124 14.42 12.50 9.63
CA GLY A 124 13.98 13.54 8.70
C GLY A 124 13.24 14.70 9.38
N MET A 125 12.58 14.43 10.51
CA MET A 125 11.90 15.42 11.35
C MET A 125 12.73 15.84 12.58
N ALA A 126 14.04 15.63 12.57
CA ALA A 126 14.95 15.95 13.68
C ALA A 126 14.53 15.36 15.05
N GLY A 127 13.80 14.24 15.03
CA GLY A 127 13.33 13.53 16.21
C GLY A 127 12.06 14.11 16.86
N ASP A 128 11.35 15.02 16.18
CA ASP A 128 10.24 15.81 16.72
C ASP A 128 9.05 15.82 15.74
N LEU A 129 7.92 15.19 16.10
CA LEU A 129 6.75 15.15 15.23
C LEU A 129 5.97 16.47 15.20
N SER A 130 6.34 17.49 16.00
CA SER A 130 5.73 18.83 15.90
C SER A 130 6.36 19.71 14.82
N LYS A 131 7.32 19.19 14.05
CA LYS A 131 7.91 19.92 12.92
C LYS A 131 6.87 20.17 11.83
N VAL A 132 6.59 21.46 11.60
CA VAL A 132 5.67 21.90 10.56
C VAL A 132 6.22 21.53 9.19
N PRO A 133 5.47 20.78 8.36
CA PRO A 133 5.91 20.46 7.01
C PRO A 133 5.85 21.73 6.14
N GLN A 134 6.88 21.97 5.33
CA GLN A 134 7.08 23.22 4.59
C GLN A 134 6.80 23.10 3.09
N GLU A 135 6.44 21.92 2.59
CA GLU A 135 6.13 21.72 1.18
C GLU A 135 4.75 22.29 0.83
N HIS A 136 4.62 22.80 -0.40
CA HIS A 136 3.43 23.51 -0.90
C HIS A 136 2.10 22.85 -0.51
N ASP A 137 1.89 21.58 -0.88
CA ASP A 137 0.62 20.87 -0.63
C ASP A 137 0.47 20.47 0.85
N THR A 138 1.58 20.30 1.56
CA THR A 138 1.56 19.85 2.97
C THR A 138 1.05 20.92 3.92
N ILE A 139 1.12 22.19 3.54
CA ILE A 139 0.49 23.30 4.27
C ILE A 139 -1.03 23.12 4.25
N VAL A 140 -1.62 22.92 3.07
CA VAL A 140 -3.07 22.66 2.91
C VAL A 140 -3.49 21.42 3.72
N HIS A 141 -2.69 20.36 3.71
CA HIS A 141 -3.00 19.18 4.52
C HIS A 141 -2.95 19.45 6.02
N SER A 142 -2.00 20.26 6.49
CA SER A 142 -1.90 20.66 7.89
C SER A 142 -3.09 21.51 8.32
N GLU A 143 -3.51 22.45 7.47
CA GLU A 143 -4.69 23.29 7.68
C GLU A 143 -5.98 22.45 7.71
N LEU A 144 -6.15 21.50 6.79
CA LEU A 144 -7.31 20.61 6.78
C LEU A 144 -7.39 19.75 8.05
N VAL A 145 -6.25 19.25 8.54
CA VAL A 145 -6.20 18.50 9.80
C VAL A 145 -6.60 19.39 10.98
N ALA A 146 -6.04 20.60 11.07
CA ALA A 146 -6.40 21.57 12.10
C ALA A 146 -7.88 21.97 12.01
N TYR A 147 -8.42 22.18 10.81
CA TYR A 147 -9.82 22.51 10.58
C TYR A 147 -10.75 21.40 11.06
N ILE A 148 -10.49 20.14 10.69
CA ILE A 148 -11.29 19.00 11.15
C ILE A 148 -11.21 18.89 12.68
N MET A 149 -10.00 18.99 13.24
CA MET A 149 -9.79 18.88 14.69
C MET A 149 -10.54 19.97 15.47
N ASN A 150 -10.54 21.21 14.97
CA ASN A 150 -11.15 22.35 15.67
C ASN A 150 -12.66 22.49 15.45
N THR A 151 -13.19 22.01 14.31
CA THR A 151 -14.60 22.19 13.95
C THR A 151 -15.43 20.91 14.01
N GLY A 152 -14.78 19.75 14.00
CA GLY A 152 -15.41 18.45 13.81
C GLY A 152 -15.99 18.21 12.41
N ARG A 153 -15.77 19.12 11.45
CA ARG A 153 -16.29 18.98 10.08
C ARG A 153 -15.38 18.08 9.25
N GLY A 154 -15.69 16.78 9.23
CA GLY A 154 -14.86 15.77 8.57
C GLY A 154 -15.39 15.25 7.22
N ALA A 155 -16.64 15.55 6.86
CA ALA A 155 -17.21 14.99 5.64
C ALA A 155 -16.55 15.61 4.38
N PRO A 156 -16.36 14.85 3.29
CA PRO A 156 -15.68 15.32 2.07
C PRO A 156 -16.26 16.60 1.44
N TRP A 157 -17.53 16.91 1.71
CA TRP A 157 -18.24 18.11 1.26
C TRP A 157 -18.23 19.26 2.28
N GLN A 158 -17.41 19.20 3.32
CA GLN A 158 -17.31 20.23 4.37
C GLN A 158 -15.92 20.87 4.49
N LEU A 159 -14.93 20.37 3.72
CA LEU A 159 -13.50 20.63 3.98
C LEU A 159 -12.89 21.81 3.24
N LEU A 160 -13.31 22.07 2.00
CA LEU A 160 -12.83 23.22 1.23
C LEU A 160 -13.99 24.21 1.08
N PRO A 161 -14.38 24.92 2.17
CA PRO A 161 -15.46 25.89 2.09
C PRO A 161 -15.05 27.04 1.16
N ILE A 162 -16.00 27.47 0.33
CA ILE A 162 -16.02 28.63 -0.57
C ILE A 162 -14.64 29.10 -1.10
N ASP A 163 -14.45 28.94 -2.40
CA ASP A 163 -13.40 29.69 -3.09
C ASP A 163 -13.76 31.18 -3.07
N PHE A 164 -13.10 31.95 -2.20
CA PHE A 164 -13.34 33.39 -2.03
C PHE A 164 -13.00 34.21 -3.28
N LEU A 165 -12.17 33.68 -4.20
CA LEU A 165 -11.84 34.37 -5.46
C LEU A 165 -12.93 34.17 -6.51
N SER A 166 -13.60 33.01 -6.53
CA SER A 166 -14.68 32.72 -7.47
C SER A 166 -16.09 32.78 -6.88
N ASN A 167 -16.21 33.04 -5.57
CA ASN A 167 -17.43 32.92 -4.77
C ASN A 167 -18.14 31.55 -4.97
N GLY A 168 -17.36 30.51 -5.25
CA GLY A 168 -17.85 29.18 -5.59
C GLY A 168 -18.30 28.37 -4.37
N PRO A 169 -19.13 27.32 -4.56
CA PRO A 169 -19.57 26.46 -3.46
C PRO A 169 -18.42 25.62 -2.88
N VAL A 170 -18.67 24.98 -1.72
CA VAL A 170 -17.73 24.05 -1.07
C VAL A 170 -17.27 22.98 -2.05
N HIS A 171 -15.96 22.82 -2.21
CA HIS A 171 -15.40 21.80 -3.10
C HIS A 171 -15.22 20.47 -2.38
N PHE A 172 -15.50 19.39 -3.11
CA PHE A 172 -15.15 18.05 -2.69
C PHE A 172 -13.64 17.93 -2.51
N TYR A 173 -13.24 17.27 -1.42
CA TYR A 173 -11.85 16.87 -1.20
C TYR A 173 -11.76 15.48 -0.57
N PRO A 174 -10.89 14.58 -1.07
CA PRO A 174 -10.66 13.27 -0.46
C PRO A 174 -10.00 13.43 0.92
N SER A 175 -10.76 13.15 1.98
CA SER A 175 -10.42 13.50 3.37
C SER A 175 -9.81 12.38 4.20
N GLY A 176 -9.63 11.19 3.62
CA GLY A 176 -9.38 9.97 4.36
C GLY A 176 -8.15 10.02 5.26
N MET A 177 -7.06 10.60 4.77
CA MET A 177 -5.84 10.78 5.57
C MET A 177 -6.05 11.82 6.68
N HIS A 178 -6.68 12.95 6.35
CA HIS A 178 -6.90 14.07 7.26
C HIS A 178 -7.79 13.70 8.44
N LEU A 179 -8.78 12.84 8.22
CA LEU A 179 -9.64 12.30 9.27
C LEU A 179 -8.85 11.49 10.31
N LEU A 180 -7.93 10.63 9.86
CA LEU A 180 -7.07 9.88 10.77
C LEU A 180 -6.11 10.83 11.51
N SER A 181 -5.49 11.76 10.78
CA SER A 181 -4.56 12.73 11.35
C SER A 181 -5.22 13.65 12.37
N ALA A 182 -6.46 14.07 12.14
CA ALA A 182 -7.22 14.90 13.07
C ALA A 182 -7.57 14.14 14.35
N ALA A 183 -7.96 12.86 14.25
CA ALA A 183 -8.20 12.03 15.43
C ALA A 183 -6.92 11.80 16.25
N VAL A 184 -5.76 11.63 15.61
CA VAL A 184 -4.48 11.59 16.33
C VAL A 184 -4.14 12.95 16.93
N GLY A 185 -4.37 14.03 16.18
CA GLY A 185 -4.12 15.39 16.64
C GLY A 185 -4.94 15.77 17.87
N GLU A 186 -6.21 15.34 17.92
CA GLU A 186 -7.08 15.49 19.10
C GLU A 186 -6.51 14.73 20.32
N LEU A 187 -6.01 13.50 20.14
CA LEU A 187 -5.36 12.73 21.21
C LEU A 187 -4.07 13.36 21.72
N THR A 188 -3.33 14.07 20.86
CA THR A 188 -2.04 14.68 21.20
C THR A 188 -2.12 16.18 21.50
N GLY A 189 -3.29 16.80 21.31
CA GLY A 189 -3.50 18.25 21.41
C GLY A 189 -2.77 19.07 20.33
N ASP A 190 -2.41 18.47 19.20
CA ASP A 190 -1.58 19.11 18.17
C ASP A 190 -1.83 18.49 16.78
N PRO A 191 -2.38 19.26 15.82
CA PRO A 191 -2.70 18.76 14.48
C PRO A 191 -1.45 18.40 13.65
N ILE A 192 -0.30 19.05 13.90
CA ILE A 192 0.96 18.78 13.20
C ILE A 192 1.51 17.43 13.65
N ARG A 193 1.53 17.17 14.96
CA ARG A 193 1.86 15.83 15.49
C ARG A 193 0.91 14.76 14.96
N GLY A 194 -0.37 15.07 14.86
CA GLY A 194 -1.37 14.19 14.25
C GLY A 194 -1.01 13.81 12.81
N LEU A 195 -0.76 14.82 11.97
CA LEU A 195 -0.39 14.62 10.56
C LEU A 195 0.94 13.85 10.40
N ASN A 196 1.98 14.26 11.12
CA ASN A 196 3.30 13.63 11.04
C ASN A 196 3.26 12.20 11.59
N GLY A 197 2.56 11.95 12.69
CA GLY A 197 2.36 10.62 13.25
C GLY A 197 1.69 9.67 12.25
N VAL A 198 0.58 10.09 11.64
CA VAL A 198 -0.09 9.31 10.58
C VAL A 198 0.81 9.12 9.35
N THR A 199 1.60 10.14 8.99
CA THR A 199 2.58 10.05 7.88
C THR A 199 3.62 8.95 8.12
N VAL A 200 4.25 8.93 9.30
CA VAL A 200 5.21 7.86 9.68
C VAL A 200 4.56 6.49 9.61
N LEU A 201 3.33 6.39 10.12
CA LEU A 201 2.61 5.12 10.16
C LEU A 201 2.23 4.63 8.77
N LEU A 202 1.66 5.47 7.92
CA LEU A 202 1.24 5.08 6.57
C LEU A 202 2.44 4.84 5.65
N LEU A 203 3.37 5.80 5.59
CA LEU A 203 4.49 5.75 4.64
C LEU A 203 5.69 4.92 5.10
N GLY A 204 5.83 4.70 6.40
CA GLY A 204 6.86 3.81 6.94
C GLY A 204 6.32 2.41 7.19
N VAL A 205 5.44 2.28 8.19
CA VAL A 205 4.99 0.98 8.69
C VAL A 205 4.05 0.28 7.71
N CYS A 206 3.01 0.97 7.25
CA CYS A 206 2.00 0.38 6.38
C CYS A 206 2.53 0.14 4.96
N ALA A 207 3.44 0.97 4.47
CA ALA A 207 4.18 0.73 3.22
C ALA A 207 4.94 -0.61 3.24
N ALA A 208 5.65 -0.88 4.34
CA ALA A 208 6.37 -2.13 4.56
C ALA A 208 5.40 -3.33 4.59
N LEU A 209 4.29 -3.23 5.35
CA LEU A 209 3.28 -4.29 5.47
C LEU A 209 2.54 -4.57 4.16
N SER A 210 2.17 -3.51 3.44
CA SER A 210 1.50 -3.54 2.14
C SER A 210 2.38 -4.25 1.10
N THR A 211 3.66 -3.89 1.03
CA THR A 211 4.61 -4.55 0.13
C THR A 211 4.87 -6.00 0.53
N ALA A 212 5.03 -6.28 1.83
CA ALA A 212 5.19 -7.63 2.36
C ALA A 212 4.02 -8.53 1.95
N ALA A 213 2.79 -8.00 1.98
CA ALA A 213 1.60 -8.72 1.57
C ALA A 213 1.65 -9.12 0.08
N LEU A 214 2.01 -8.18 -0.81
CA LEU A 214 2.12 -8.48 -2.24
C LEU A 214 3.27 -9.46 -2.52
N ALA A 215 4.43 -9.27 -1.89
CA ALA A 215 5.58 -10.17 -1.99
C ALA A 215 5.26 -11.58 -1.49
N PHE A 216 4.47 -11.72 -0.42
CA PHE A 216 3.97 -13.02 0.02
C PHE A 216 3.11 -13.67 -1.06
N VAL A 217 2.12 -12.96 -1.62
CA VAL A 217 1.26 -13.49 -2.70
C VAL A 217 2.09 -13.90 -3.90
N ALA A 218 2.98 -13.01 -4.36
CA ALA A 218 3.89 -13.24 -5.47
C ALA A 218 4.76 -14.49 -5.25
N ALA A 219 5.35 -14.64 -4.06
CA ALA A 219 6.14 -15.81 -3.69
C ALA A 219 5.30 -17.09 -3.71
N ARG A 220 4.05 -17.05 -3.24
CA ARG A 220 3.12 -18.20 -3.34
C ARG A 220 2.78 -18.52 -4.79
N ARG A 221 2.63 -17.51 -5.67
CA ARG A 221 2.49 -17.70 -7.14
C ARG A 221 3.76 -18.28 -7.77
N ALA A 222 4.92 -17.98 -7.18
CA ALA A 222 6.20 -18.58 -7.54
C ALA A 222 6.40 -19.99 -6.97
N ARG A 223 5.35 -20.58 -6.38
CA ARG A 223 5.35 -21.93 -5.77
C ARG A 223 6.37 -22.07 -4.64
N LEU A 224 6.75 -20.96 -4.00
CA LEU A 224 7.45 -21.01 -2.72
C LEU A 224 6.46 -21.44 -1.63
N GLY A 225 6.97 -22.23 -0.68
CA GLY A 225 6.20 -22.58 0.50
C GLY A 225 5.96 -21.39 1.41
N ALA A 226 5.11 -21.59 2.42
CA ALA A 226 4.72 -20.50 3.32
C ALA A 226 5.91 -19.86 4.06
N PRO A 227 6.90 -20.62 4.60
CA PRO A 227 8.05 -20.03 5.27
C PRO A 227 8.94 -19.21 4.34
N ALA A 228 9.24 -19.72 3.14
CA ALA A 228 10.03 -18.99 2.14
C ALA A 228 9.29 -17.75 1.62
N ALA A 229 7.96 -17.81 1.49
CA ALA A 229 7.16 -16.65 1.13
C ALA A 229 7.16 -15.56 2.22
N LEU A 230 7.23 -15.93 3.50
CA LEU A 230 7.41 -14.95 4.59
C LEU A 230 8.79 -14.29 4.54
N LEU A 231 9.83 -15.05 4.20
CA LEU A 231 11.16 -14.50 3.98
C LEU A 231 11.18 -13.50 2.81
N ALA A 232 10.55 -13.85 1.68
CA ALA A 232 10.39 -12.96 0.53
C ALA A 232 9.62 -11.69 0.88
N ALA A 233 8.58 -11.82 1.72
CA ALA A 233 7.81 -10.71 2.24
C ALA A 233 8.66 -9.76 3.10
N GLY A 234 9.50 -10.31 3.99
CA GLY A 234 10.44 -9.52 4.79
C GLY A 234 11.43 -8.73 3.94
N PHE A 235 12.09 -9.39 2.97
CA PHE A 235 13.01 -8.69 2.07
C PHE A 235 12.32 -7.62 1.22
N GLY A 236 11.12 -7.91 0.69
CA GLY A 236 10.35 -6.93 -0.07
C GLY A 236 10.00 -5.71 0.79
N ALA A 237 9.63 -5.91 2.05
CA ALA A 237 9.36 -4.81 2.98
C ALA A 237 10.59 -3.95 3.26
N LEU A 238 11.74 -4.58 3.56
CA LEU A 238 12.99 -3.87 3.83
C LEU A 238 13.45 -3.03 2.63
N VAL A 239 13.36 -3.59 1.42
CA VAL A 239 13.74 -2.86 0.20
C VAL A 239 12.80 -1.68 -0.03
N ALA A 240 11.49 -1.87 0.14
CA ALA A 240 10.50 -0.82 -0.13
C ALA A 240 10.74 0.45 0.69
N VAL A 241 11.04 0.31 1.98
CA VAL A 241 11.29 1.46 2.87
C VAL A 241 12.66 2.11 2.65
N GLY A 242 13.57 1.43 1.95
CA GLY A 242 14.86 1.96 1.55
C GLY A 242 14.86 2.67 0.20
N LEU A 243 13.78 2.56 -0.58
CA LEU A 243 13.65 3.32 -1.83
C LEU A 243 13.16 4.74 -1.56
N ASN A 244 13.63 5.69 -2.36
CA ASN A 244 13.21 7.09 -2.29
C ASN A 244 11.74 7.31 -2.69
N ALA A 245 11.26 6.64 -3.75
CA ALA A 245 9.87 6.74 -4.19
C ALA A 245 9.06 5.48 -3.81
N PRO A 246 7.72 5.60 -3.63
CA PRO A 246 6.94 6.84 -3.66
C PRO A 246 7.14 7.74 -2.43
N THR A 247 7.63 7.21 -1.31
CA THR A 247 7.53 7.84 0.02
C THR A 247 8.18 9.22 0.08
N ILE A 248 9.51 9.29 0.15
CA ILE A 248 10.26 10.54 0.35
C ILE A 248 10.05 11.47 -0.85
N THR A 249 10.11 10.94 -2.07
CA THR A 249 9.94 11.71 -3.30
C THR A 249 8.59 12.45 -3.33
N LEU A 250 7.47 11.77 -3.07
CA LEU A 250 6.16 12.40 -3.21
C LEU A 250 5.83 13.36 -2.06
N THR A 251 6.33 13.09 -0.85
CA THR A 251 6.10 13.98 0.28
C THR A 251 6.98 15.21 0.25
N ALA A 252 8.27 15.06 -0.08
CA ALA A 252 9.26 16.13 0.02
C ALA A 252 9.51 16.88 -1.29
N GLN A 253 9.03 16.38 -2.45
CA GLN A 253 9.19 17.11 -3.73
C GLN A 253 7.84 17.44 -4.36
N GLY A 254 6.89 16.52 -4.25
CA GLY A 254 5.55 16.74 -4.78
C GLY A 254 4.64 17.47 -3.79
N GLY A 255 4.91 17.35 -2.48
CA GLY A 255 3.96 17.72 -1.43
C GLY A 255 2.69 16.85 -1.39
N VAL A 256 2.55 15.86 -2.28
CA VAL A 256 1.30 15.11 -2.55
C VAL A 256 1.08 13.95 -1.57
N LEU A 257 1.05 14.28 -0.27
CA LEU A 257 1.08 13.33 0.83
C LEU A 257 -0.06 12.28 0.81
N PRO A 258 -1.35 12.63 0.61
CA PRO A 258 -2.43 11.64 0.46
C PRO A 258 -2.24 10.72 -0.75
N ASN A 259 -1.67 11.22 -1.86
CA ASN A 259 -1.34 10.38 -3.01
C ASN A 259 -0.25 9.37 -2.65
N ALA A 260 0.82 9.81 -1.97
CA ALA A 260 1.87 8.93 -1.48
C ALA A 260 1.30 7.83 -0.57
N ALA A 261 0.42 8.21 0.37
CA ALA A 261 -0.26 7.28 1.27
C ALA A 261 -1.11 6.24 0.51
N ALA A 262 -1.87 6.67 -0.50
CA ALA A 262 -2.67 5.76 -1.32
C ALA A 262 -1.79 4.80 -2.15
N LEU A 263 -0.68 5.29 -2.71
CA LEU A 263 0.24 4.49 -3.50
C LEU A 263 0.96 3.43 -2.66
N VAL A 264 1.44 3.76 -1.46
CA VAL A 264 2.11 2.76 -0.61
C VAL A 264 1.17 1.66 -0.11
N LEU A 265 -0.14 1.91 -0.05
CA LEU A 265 -1.15 0.90 0.32
C LEU A 265 -1.66 0.08 -0.88
N THR A 266 -1.37 0.52 -2.11
CA THR A 266 -1.77 -0.17 -3.35
C THR A 266 -1.27 -1.62 -3.40
N PRO A 267 0.01 -1.95 -3.09
CA PRO A 267 0.48 -3.33 -3.09
C PRO A 267 -0.34 -4.28 -2.19
N GLY A 268 -0.65 -3.86 -0.97
CA GLY A 268 -1.39 -4.63 0.03
C GLY A 268 -2.84 -4.87 -0.41
N PHE A 269 -3.48 -3.83 -0.95
CA PHE A 269 -4.83 -3.96 -1.50
C PHE A 269 -4.86 -4.88 -2.73
N ALA A 270 -3.90 -4.74 -3.65
CA ALA A 270 -3.73 -5.65 -4.78
C ALA A 270 -3.49 -7.11 -4.34
N ALA A 271 -2.68 -7.33 -3.30
CA ALA A 271 -2.42 -8.65 -2.74
C ALA A 271 -3.71 -9.33 -2.24
N VAL A 272 -4.62 -8.54 -1.66
CA VAL A 272 -5.93 -9.03 -1.22
C VAL A 272 -6.78 -9.42 -2.42
N LEU A 273 -6.95 -8.52 -3.40
CA LEU A 273 -7.73 -8.80 -4.62
C LEU A 273 -7.24 -10.07 -5.32
N LEU A 274 -5.92 -10.23 -5.44
CA LEU A 274 -5.28 -11.40 -6.04
C LEU A 274 -5.41 -12.68 -5.18
N SER A 275 -5.79 -12.58 -3.90
CA SER A 275 -5.88 -13.71 -2.96
C SER A 275 -7.32 -14.05 -2.52
N VAL A 276 -8.33 -13.33 -3.01
CA VAL A 276 -9.75 -13.66 -2.84
C VAL A 276 -10.00 -15.10 -3.26
N ARG A 277 -10.85 -15.81 -2.51
CA ARG A 277 -11.22 -17.20 -2.80
C ARG A 277 -12.66 -17.28 -3.31
N ARG A 278 -13.00 -18.40 -3.94
CA ARG A 278 -14.39 -18.71 -4.32
C ARG A 278 -15.26 -18.67 -3.05
N ARG A 279 -16.38 -17.93 -3.11
CA ARG A 279 -17.34 -17.72 -1.99
C ARG A 279 -16.81 -16.95 -0.78
N ASP A 280 -15.78 -16.13 -0.98
CA ASP A 280 -15.22 -15.28 0.08
C ASP A 280 -16.02 -14.00 0.31
N TRP A 281 -17.30 -14.13 0.67
CA TRP A 281 -18.26 -13.01 0.70
C TRP A 281 -17.97 -11.99 1.80
N SER A 282 -17.56 -12.44 2.98
CA SER A 282 -17.11 -11.51 4.02
C SER A 282 -15.85 -10.76 3.59
N GLY A 283 -14.99 -11.42 2.83
CA GLY A 283 -13.85 -10.78 2.21
C GLY A 283 -14.25 -9.73 1.16
N ALA A 284 -15.32 -9.95 0.41
CA ALA A 284 -15.84 -8.98 -0.55
C ALA A 284 -16.31 -7.69 0.13
N VAL A 285 -16.99 -7.79 1.29
CA VAL A 285 -17.36 -6.62 2.10
C VAL A 285 -16.13 -5.88 2.61
N ALA A 286 -15.11 -6.58 3.10
CA ALA A 286 -13.87 -5.97 3.55
C ALA A 286 -13.14 -5.22 2.42
N VAL A 287 -13.11 -5.80 1.22
CA VAL A 287 -12.57 -5.17 0.02
C VAL A 287 -13.36 -3.93 -0.35
N ALA A 288 -14.70 -3.95 -0.23
CA ALA A 288 -15.54 -2.80 -0.52
C ALA A 288 -15.24 -1.60 0.39
N VAL A 289 -15.17 -1.82 1.72
CA VAL A 289 -14.82 -0.76 2.68
C VAL A 289 -13.39 -0.26 2.45
N GLY A 290 -12.44 -1.17 2.17
CA GLY A 290 -11.09 -0.80 1.80
C GLY A 290 -11.04 0.01 0.50
N PHE A 291 -11.85 -0.31 -0.51
CA PHE A 291 -11.89 0.48 -1.74
C PHE A 291 -12.36 1.91 -1.46
N THR A 292 -13.40 2.10 -0.64
CA THR A 292 -13.84 3.42 -0.19
C THR A 292 -12.71 4.18 0.49
N GLY A 293 -11.97 3.52 1.39
CA GLY A 293 -10.81 4.12 2.04
C GLY A 293 -9.69 4.52 1.07
N LEU A 294 -9.45 3.71 0.05
CA LEU A 294 -8.44 4.00 -0.98
C LEU A 294 -8.83 5.23 -1.82
N VAL A 295 -10.10 5.32 -2.24
CA VAL A 295 -10.65 6.49 -2.95
C VAL A 295 -10.58 7.73 -2.06
N ALA A 296 -10.91 7.58 -0.78
CA ALA A 296 -10.88 8.67 0.19
C ALA A 296 -9.47 9.14 0.55
N LEU A 297 -8.43 8.30 0.40
CA LEU A 297 -7.03 8.73 0.44
C LEU A 297 -6.69 9.53 -0.82
N HIS A 298 -6.86 8.91 -1.98
CA HIS A 298 -6.63 9.55 -3.26
C HIS A 298 -7.27 8.75 -4.41
N PRO A 299 -8.16 9.35 -5.23
CA PRO A 299 -8.88 8.64 -6.29
C PRO A 299 -7.99 7.91 -7.31
N SER A 300 -6.83 8.47 -7.64
CA SER A 300 -5.91 7.87 -8.62
C SER A 300 -5.38 6.48 -8.22
N ALA A 301 -5.40 6.13 -6.92
CA ALA A 301 -4.97 4.81 -6.48
C ALA A 301 -5.90 3.68 -6.97
N VAL A 302 -7.14 4.00 -7.37
CA VAL A 302 -8.01 3.05 -8.08
C VAL A 302 -7.37 2.62 -9.40
N MET A 303 -6.82 3.57 -10.15
CA MET A 303 -6.09 3.27 -11.39
C MET A 303 -4.81 2.49 -11.09
N SER A 304 -4.07 2.86 -10.03
CA SER A 304 -2.88 2.16 -9.58
C SER A 304 -3.13 0.67 -9.29
N VAL A 305 -4.20 0.37 -8.52
CA VAL A 305 -4.63 -1.00 -8.24
C VAL A 305 -5.15 -1.68 -9.50
N GLY A 306 -6.01 -1.01 -10.28
CA GLY A 306 -6.67 -1.57 -11.46
C GLY A 306 -5.67 -2.04 -12.50
N VAL A 307 -4.76 -1.16 -12.94
CA VAL A 307 -3.69 -1.50 -13.90
C VAL A 307 -2.82 -2.62 -13.36
N THR A 308 -2.40 -2.55 -12.09
CA THR A 308 -1.57 -3.59 -11.47
C THR A 308 -2.26 -4.95 -11.48
N VAL A 309 -3.53 -5.03 -11.06
CA VAL A 309 -4.28 -6.29 -10.97
C VAL A 309 -4.63 -6.84 -12.35
N VAL A 310 -5.05 -5.99 -13.29
CA VAL A 310 -5.36 -6.41 -14.67
C VAL A 310 -4.10 -6.93 -15.34
N ALA A 311 -3.00 -6.17 -15.31
CA ALA A 311 -1.73 -6.59 -15.88
C ALA A 311 -1.20 -7.86 -15.20
N TRP A 312 -1.41 -8.02 -13.87
CA TRP A 312 -1.09 -9.26 -13.17
C TRP A 312 -1.87 -10.45 -13.72
N TRP A 313 -3.17 -10.28 -13.95
CA TRP A 313 -4.01 -11.33 -14.49
C TRP A 313 -3.60 -11.75 -15.89
N LEU A 314 -3.12 -10.84 -16.74
CA LEU A 314 -2.56 -11.19 -18.05
C LEU A 314 -1.44 -12.23 -17.91
N GLY A 315 -0.50 -12.04 -16.99
CA GLY A 315 0.57 -13.02 -16.73
C GLY A 315 0.07 -14.31 -16.05
N GLU A 316 -0.92 -14.22 -15.16
CA GLU A 316 -1.53 -15.41 -14.56
C GLU A 316 -2.28 -16.26 -15.58
N LEU A 317 -2.93 -15.67 -16.58
CA LEU A 317 -3.61 -16.39 -17.66
C LEU A 317 -2.63 -17.24 -18.49
N MET A 318 -1.37 -16.81 -18.60
CA MET A 318 -0.29 -17.58 -19.21
C MET A 318 0.24 -18.71 -18.32
N SER A 319 -0.18 -18.77 -17.05
CA SER A 319 0.26 -19.76 -16.07
C SER A 319 -0.71 -20.94 -15.96
N ARG A 320 -0.19 -22.12 -15.62
CA ARG A 320 -1.03 -23.32 -15.41
C ARG A 320 -2.09 -23.07 -14.33
N GLY A 321 -3.37 -23.22 -14.70
CA GLY A 321 -4.51 -23.02 -13.79
C GLY A 321 -4.89 -21.56 -13.55
N GLY A 322 -4.33 -20.60 -14.30
CA GLY A 322 -4.65 -19.18 -14.20
C GLY A 322 -6.12 -18.88 -14.44
N LEU A 323 -6.67 -19.35 -15.57
CA LEU A 323 -8.07 -19.14 -15.94
C LEU A 323 -9.05 -19.70 -14.91
N ALA A 324 -8.80 -20.92 -14.40
CA ALA A 324 -9.64 -21.52 -13.36
C ALA A 324 -9.65 -20.69 -12.08
N ARG A 325 -8.50 -20.09 -11.74
CA ARG A 325 -8.38 -19.21 -10.59
C ARG A 325 -9.11 -17.89 -10.78
N LEU A 326 -8.96 -17.26 -11.96
CA LEU A 326 -9.68 -16.04 -12.31
C LEU A 326 -11.18 -16.26 -12.20
N ARG A 327 -11.70 -17.31 -12.85
CA ARG A 327 -13.12 -17.70 -12.79
C ARG A 327 -13.62 -17.90 -11.36
N GLY A 328 -12.79 -18.49 -10.50
CA GLY A 328 -13.11 -18.65 -9.07
C GLY A 328 -13.18 -17.33 -8.28
N GLN A 329 -12.58 -16.25 -8.78
CA GLN A 329 -12.54 -14.94 -8.15
C GLN A 329 -13.53 -13.93 -8.75
N LEU A 330 -14.00 -14.13 -9.99
CA LEU A 330 -14.89 -13.18 -10.65
C LEU A 330 -16.13 -12.82 -9.82
N ALA A 331 -16.84 -13.82 -9.28
CA ALA A 331 -18.05 -13.58 -8.51
C ALA A 331 -17.81 -12.75 -7.22
N PRO A 332 -16.89 -13.11 -6.30
CA PRO A 332 -16.62 -12.30 -5.12
C PRO A 332 -16.00 -10.93 -5.47
N LEU A 333 -15.21 -10.83 -6.54
CA LEU A 333 -14.69 -9.53 -7.00
C LEU A 333 -15.80 -8.63 -7.57
N ALA A 334 -16.76 -9.18 -8.32
CA ALA A 334 -17.91 -8.43 -8.82
C ALA A 334 -18.79 -7.94 -7.68
N VAL A 335 -19.05 -8.79 -6.67
CA VAL A 335 -19.77 -8.37 -5.46
C VAL A 335 -18.99 -7.30 -4.70
N ALA A 336 -17.68 -7.45 -4.54
CA ALA A 336 -16.85 -6.44 -3.90
C ALA A 336 -16.90 -5.12 -4.66
N GLY A 337 -16.83 -5.15 -6.00
CA GLY A 337 -16.93 -3.96 -6.84
C GLY A 337 -18.29 -3.27 -6.76
N GLY A 338 -19.39 -4.04 -6.78
CA GLY A 338 -20.74 -3.48 -6.61
C GLY A 338 -20.94 -2.85 -5.23
N LEU A 339 -20.51 -3.52 -4.16
CA LEU A 339 -20.56 -2.97 -2.80
C LEU A 339 -19.63 -1.75 -2.65
N ALA A 340 -18.45 -1.79 -3.26
CA ALA A 340 -17.52 -0.66 -3.25
C ALA A 340 -18.13 0.57 -3.92
N ALA A 341 -18.75 0.39 -5.09
CA ALA A 341 -19.46 1.46 -5.79
C ALA A 341 -20.60 2.03 -4.94
N LEU A 342 -21.35 1.18 -4.23
CA LEU A 342 -22.43 1.62 -3.33
C LEU A 342 -21.89 2.41 -2.13
N VAL A 343 -20.90 1.88 -1.42
CA VAL A 343 -20.35 2.53 -0.21
C VAL A 343 -19.58 3.81 -0.57
N ALA A 344 -18.88 3.83 -1.71
CA ALA A 344 -18.15 4.99 -2.18
C ALA A 344 -19.01 5.95 -3.03
N ALA A 345 -20.31 5.69 -3.23
CA ALA A 345 -21.16 6.47 -4.13
C ALA A 345 -21.09 7.99 -3.87
N PRO A 346 -21.16 8.48 -2.61
CA PRO A 346 -21.05 9.93 -2.35
C PRO A 346 -19.72 10.54 -2.81
N LEU A 347 -18.62 9.78 -2.71
CA LEU A 347 -17.30 10.21 -3.19
C LEU A 347 -17.26 10.20 -4.72
N LEU A 348 -17.77 9.13 -5.34
CA LEU A 348 -17.70 8.92 -6.78
C LEU A 348 -18.52 9.96 -7.56
N VAL A 349 -19.71 10.31 -7.07
CA VAL A 349 -20.55 11.34 -7.70
C VAL A 349 -19.83 12.68 -7.74
N GLN A 350 -19.21 13.07 -6.63
CA GLN A 350 -18.45 14.32 -6.54
C GLN A 350 -17.18 14.29 -7.39
N LEU A 351 -16.50 13.14 -7.44
CA LEU A 351 -15.29 12.95 -8.23
C LEU A 351 -15.56 13.09 -9.74
N VAL A 352 -16.66 12.53 -10.24
CA VAL A 352 -17.07 12.66 -11.65
C VAL A 352 -17.28 14.13 -12.01
N GLY A 353 -17.82 14.94 -11.10
CA GLY A 353 -17.96 16.38 -11.30
C GLY A 353 -16.63 17.15 -11.39
N GLN A 354 -15.50 16.55 -10.99
CA GLN A 354 -14.18 17.18 -10.99
C GLN A 354 -13.18 16.54 -11.97
N SER A 355 -13.53 15.46 -12.68
CA SER A 355 -12.58 14.67 -13.47
C SER A 355 -11.93 15.45 -14.63
N GLY A 356 -12.66 16.39 -15.24
CA GLY A 356 -12.13 17.26 -16.30
C GLY A 356 -11.01 18.18 -15.84
N LYS A 357 -10.99 18.58 -14.56
CA LYS A 357 -9.93 19.42 -14.00
C LYS A 357 -8.61 18.65 -13.93
N THR A 358 -8.64 17.38 -13.50
CA THR A 358 -7.41 16.59 -13.30
C THR A 358 -6.79 16.14 -14.62
N SER A 359 -7.61 15.77 -15.60
CA SER A 359 -7.12 15.34 -16.92
C SER A 359 -6.60 16.49 -17.78
N GLY A 360 -6.99 17.73 -17.48
CA GLY A 360 -6.58 18.92 -18.21
C GLY A 360 -5.19 19.46 -17.84
N PHE A 361 -4.54 18.91 -16.82
CA PHE A 361 -3.18 19.34 -16.46
C PHE A 361 -2.17 18.90 -17.52
N PRO A 362 -1.32 19.82 -18.03
CA PRO A 362 -0.25 19.46 -18.93
C PRO A 362 0.76 18.54 -18.22
N ALA A 363 1.48 17.73 -18.99
CA ALA A 363 2.57 16.94 -18.45
C ALA A 363 3.67 17.85 -17.89
N ASP A 364 4.27 17.45 -16.76
CA ASP A 364 5.30 18.22 -16.04
C ASP A 364 6.74 17.93 -16.52
N VAL A 365 6.88 17.18 -17.62
CA VAL A 365 8.16 16.78 -18.19
C VAL A 365 8.18 16.96 -19.71
N PRO A 366 9.35 17.31 -20.29
CA PRO A 366 9.53 17.34 -21.74
C PRO A 366 9.59 15.92 -22.32
N ALA A 367 9.28 15.80 -23.61
CA ALA A 367 9.48 14.55 -24.35
C ALA A 367 10.97 14.18 -24.38
N ALA A 368 11.26 12.89 -24.25
CA ALA A 368 12.61 12.35 -24.20
C ALA A 368 12.79 11.19 -25.19
N PRO A 369 13.99 11.03 -25.81
CA PRO A 369 14.30 9.85 -26.62
C PRO A 369 14.19 8.55 -25.82
N LEU A 370 13.93 7.43 -26.51
CA LEU A 370 13.72 6.11 -25.89
C LEU A 370 14.84 5.71 -24.91
N ALA A 371 16.11 5.96 -25.25
CA ALA A 371 17.23 5.62 -24.37
C ALA A 371 17.19 6.40 -23.05
N THR A 372 16.88 7.70 -23.11
CA THR A 372 16.70 8.55 -21.93
C THR A 372 15.47 8.13 -21.13
N ALA A 373 14.35 7.84 -21.79
CA ALA A 373 13.12 7.36 -21.16
C ALA A 373 13.34 6.05 -20.38
N LEU A 374 14.05 5.09 -20.98
CA LEU A 374 14.44 3.84 -20.32
C LEU A 374 15.38 4.10 -19.15
N GLY A 375 16.39 4.97 -19.33
CA GLY A 375 17.31 5.37 -18.27
C GLY A 375 16.59 5.97 -17.07
N GLN A 376 15.71 6.94 -17.29
CA GLN A 376 14.91 7.60 -16.25
C GLN A 376 13.94 6.65 -15.54
N THR A 377 13.42 5.65 -16.25
CA THR A 377 12.48 4.67 -15.69
C THR A 377 13.18 3.58 -14.88
N LEU A 378 14.29 3.05 -15.38
CA LEU A 378 14.94 1.85 -14.84
C LEU A 378 16.05 2.16 -13.84
N SER A 379 16.67 3.34 -13.91
CA SER A 379 17.77 3.70 -13.00
C SER A 379 17.34 3.90 -11.54
N LEU A 380 16.02 3.97 -11.28
CA LEU A 380 15.46 4.29 -9.96
C LEU A 380 16.16 5.52 -9.37
N PRO A 381 16.11 6.68 -10.06
CA PRO A 381 16.91 7.83 -9.68
C PRO A 381 16.56 8.30 -8.27
N LEU A 382 17.61 8.67 -7.54
CA LEU A 382 17.51 9.55 -6.39
C LEU A 382 17.21 10.93 -6.94
N THR A 383 15.99 11.36 -6.71
CA THR A 383 15.58 12.74 -6.96
C THR A 383 15.48 13.46 -5.64
N GLY A 384 15.61 14.78 -5.67
CA GLY A 384 15.37 15.63 -4.51
C GLY A 384 16.62 16.30 -3.96
N TYR A 385 16.33 17.33 -3.17
CA TYR A 385 17.09 18.48 -2.65
C TYR A 385 18.51 18.28 -2.11
N LEU A 386 19.07 17.08 -2.08
CA LEU A 386 20.47 16.89 -1.71
C LEU A 386 21.29 16.85 -3.01
N PRO A 387 21.96 17.95 -3.41
CA PRO A 387 22.66 18.02 -4.70
C PRO A 387 23.68 16.89 -4.84
N GLN A 388 24.22 16.41 -3.71
CA GLN A 388 25.13 15.26 -3.66
C GLN A 388 24.55 13.93 -4.17
N TYR A 389 23.22 13.78 -4.22
CA TYR A 389 22.52 12.58 -4.67
C TYR A 389 21.76 12.77 -5.98
N GLU A 390 21.70 13.99 -6.50
CA GLU A 390 21.05 14.28 -7.77
C GLU A 390 21.72 13.48 -8.90
N GLY A 391 20.90 12.85 -9.75
CA GLY A 391 21.38 12.00 -10.83
C GLY A 391 21.95 10.64 -10.39
N ARG A 392 22.07 10.34 -9.09
CA ARG A 392 22.47 9.02 -8.63
C ARG A 392 21.32 8.03 -8.76
N ALA A 393 21.66 6.77 -9.01
CA ALA A 393 20.72 5.67 -9.18
C ALA A 393 20.73 4.75 -7.96
N GLN A 394 19.58 4.15 -7.63
CA GLN A 394 19.51 3.08 -6.62
C GLN A 394 19.92 1.73 -7.23
N VAL A 395 21.17 1.65 -7.72
CA VAL A 395 21.68 0.56 -8.57
C VAL A 395 21.52 -0.81 -7.93
N ALA A 396 21.79 -0.95 -6.63
CA ALA A 396 21.67 -2.25 -5.96
C ALA A 396 20.24 -2.81 -6.00
N ALA A 397 19.23 -1.98 -5.74
CA ALA A 397 17.82 -2.39 -5.81
C ALA A 397 17.42 -2.75 -7.24
N PHE A 398 17.86 -1.96 -8.22
CA PHE A 398 17.64 -2.24 -9.63
C PHE A 398 18.26 -3.58 -10.06
N LEU A 399 19.55 -3.82 -9.78
CA LEU A 399 20.24 -5.05 -10.16
C LEU A 399 19.58 -6.29 -9.52
N LEU A 400 19.20 -6.20 -8.24
CA LEU A 400 18.47 -7.28 -7.57
C LEU A 400 17.09 -7.53 -8.19
N ALA A 401 16.38 -6.47 -8.63
CA ALA A 401 15.10 -6.62 -9.31
C ALA A 401 15.27 -7.24 -10.70
N VAL A 402 16.33 -6.89 -11.44
CA VAL A 402 16.69 -7.53 -12.72
C VAL A 402 16.97 -9.02 -12.51
N VAL A 403 17.78 -9.38 -11.52
CA VAL A 403 18.02 -10.79 -11.17
C VAL A 403 16.70 -11.49 -10.83
N GLY A 404 15.84 -10.85 -10.04
CA GLY A 404 14.53 -11.40 -9.72
C GLY A 404 13.65 -11.62 -10.95
N ALA A 405 13.60 -10.64 -11.85
CA ALA A 405 12.86 -10.75 -13.11
C ALA A 405 13.38 -11.90 -13.98
N LEU A 406 14.70 -12.02 -14.13
CA LEU A 406 15.34 -13.10 -14.89
C LEU A 406 15.04 -14.48 -14.29
N VAL A 407 15.10 -14.62 -12.96
CA VAL A 407 14.78 -15.88 -12.28
C VAL A 407 13.32 -16.26 -12.47
N LEU A 408 12.39 -15.31 -12.36
CA LEU A 408 10.96 -15.57 -12.59
C LEU A 408 10.66 -15.91 -14.04
N LEU A 409 11.32 -15.23 -14.99
CA LEU A 409 11.17 -15.48 -16.43
C LEU A 409 11.70 -16.87 -16.82
N THR A 410 12.92 -17.20 -16.41
CA THR A 410 13.57 -18.48 -16.71
C THR A 410 12.84 -19.66 -16.05
N THR A 411 12.29 -19.48 -14.85
CA THR A 411 11.48 -20.52 -14.20
C THR A 411 10.02 -20.54 -14.65
N ARG A 412 9.57 -19.52 -15.40
CA ARG A 412 8.17 -19.28 -15.79
C ARG A 412 7.23 -19.30 -14.59
N ARG A 413 7.62 -18.61 -13.51
CA ARG A 413 6.91 -18.57 -12.22
C ARG A 413 6.48 -17.14 -11.90
N ALA A 414 5.33 -17.00 -11.23
CA ALA A 414 4.73 -15.71 -10.88
C ALA A 414 4.72 -14.70 -12.04
N LEU A 415 4.34 -15.15 -13.24
CA LEU A 415 4.33 -14.31 -14.46
C LEU A 415 3.48 -13.05 -14.30
N GLY A 416 2.45 -13.08 -13.44
CA GLY A 416 1.66 -11.89 -13.11
C GLY A 416 2.49 -10.74 -12.53
N LEU A 417 3.51 -11.01 -11.72
CA LEU A 417 4.40 -9.96 -11.21
C LEU A 417 5.22 -9.33 -12.35
N LEU A 418 5.70 -10.16 -13.28
CA LEU A 418 6.46 -9.69 -14.43
C LEU A 418 5.60 -8.83 -15.35
N THR A 419 4.39 -9.26 -15.67
CA THR A 419 3.49 -8.51 -16.55
C THR A 419 3.00 -7.22 -15.90
N ALA A 420 2.72 -7.21 -14.60
CA ALA A 420 2.41 -5.98 -13.86
C ALA A 420 3.58 -4.99 -13.86
N THR A 421 4.81 -5.48 -13.66
CA THR A 421 6.01 -4.63 -13.71
C THR A 421 6.23 -4.08 -15.12
N ALA A 422 6.14 -4.95 -16.14
CA ALA A 422 6.32 -4.55 -17.53
C ALA A 422 5.28 -3.51 -17.97
N ALA A 423 4.02 -3.63 -17.52
CA ALA A 423 2.99 -2.64 -17.81
C ALA A 423 3.34 -1.25 -17.25
N TRP A 424 3.75 -1.16 -15.98
CA TRP A 424 4.14 0.12 -15.39
C TRP A 424 5.44 0.69 -15.97
N VAL A 425 6.41 -0.16 -16.33
CA VAL A 425 7.59 0.27 -17.08
C VAL A 425 7.18 0.84 -18.44
N ALA A 426 6.31 0.16 -19.20
CA ALA A 426 5.83 0.63 -20.49
C ALA A 426 5.07 1.95 -20.38
N ILE A 427 4.17 2.10 -19.39
CA ILE A 427 3.43 3.34 -19.12
C ILE A 427 4.40 4.48 -18.78
N THR A 428 5.39 4.23 -17.92
CA THR A 428 6.35 5.27 -17.52
C THR A 428 7.26 5.67 -18.69
N VAL A 429 7.71 4.71 -19.50
CA VAL A 429 8.48 4.98 -20.72
C VAL A 429 7.64 5.74 -21.75
N GLY A 430 6.38 5.36 -21.95
CA GLY A 430 5.44 6.07 -22.83
C GLY A 430 5.26 7.53 -22.39
N MET A 431 5.05 7.75 -21.10
CA MET A 431 4.93 9.09 -20.51
C MET A 431 6.16 9.96 -20.81
N TRP A 432 7.37 9.39 -20.83
CA TRP A 432 8.58 10.14 -21.20
C TRP A 432 8.68 10.42 -22.70
N ILE A 433 8.27 9.48 -23.55
CA ILE A 433 8.38 9.62 -25.02
C ILE A 433 7.34 10.58 -25.57
N SER A 434 6.10 10.47 -25.08
CA SER A 434 4.93 11.21 -25.57
C SER A 434 4.10 11.80 -24.42
N PRO A 435 4.68 12.69 -23.58
CA PRO A 435 4.02 13.17 -22.37
C PRO A 435 2.60 13.70 -22.64
N GLY A 436 1.60 13.09 -21.99
CA GLY A 436 0.19 13.50 -22.07
C GLY A 436 -0.53 13.23 -23.38
N SER A 437 0.10 12.60 -24.38
CA SER A 437 -0.47 12.38 -25.71
C SER A 437 -0.32 10.95 -26.25
N GLY A 438 0.48 10.11 -25.60
CA GLY A 438 0.70 8.73 -26.01
C GLY A 438 -0.43 7.76 -25.66
N PHE A 439 -0.17 6.47 -25.86
CA PHE A 439 -1.10 5.38 -25.52
C PHE A 439 -1.40 5.33 -24.02
N GLU A 440 -0.46 5.80 -23.21
CA GLU A 440 -0.54 5.86 -21.75
C GLU A 440 -1.40 7.01 -21.23
N SER A 441 -1.75 8.00 -22.07
CA SER A 441 -2.43 9.23 -21.66
C SER A 441 -3.74 8.98 -20.90
N ALA A 442 -4.51 7.97 -21.30
CA ALA A 442 -5.74 7.56 -20.62
C ALA A 442 -5.50 7.08 -19.17
N ILE A 443 -4.29 6.63 -18.84
CA ILE A 443 -3.86 6.22 -17.51
C ILE A 443 -3.19 7.40 -16.79
N THR A 444 -2.25 8.09 -17.44
CA THR A 444 -1.46 9.17 -16.83
C THR A 444 -2.30 10.39 -16.46
N ALA A 445 -3.42 10.62 -17.15
CA ALA A 445 -4.38 11.68 -16.82
C ALA A 445 -4.97 11.56 -15.40
N PHE A 446 -5.12 10.34 -14.86
CA PHE A 446 -5.53 10.13 -13.46
C PHE A 446 -4.49 10.62 -12.45
N PHE A 447 -3.27 10.84 -12.91
CA PHE A 447 -2.13 11.29 -12.11
C PHE A 447 -1.69 12.70 -12.52
N TYR A 448 -2.59 13.51 -13.09
CA TYR A 448 -2.30 14.89 -13.51
C TYR A 448 -1.16 14.97 -14.54
N ASN A 449 -0.92 13.88 -15.27
CA ASN A 449 0.26 13.71 -16.14
C ASN A 449 1.60 13.99 -15.41
N ALA A 450 1.61 13.87 -14.08
CA ALA A 450 2.75 14.22 -13.25
C ALA A 450 3.74 13.06 -13.10
N MET A 451 4.97 13.28 -13.55
CA MET A 451 6.04 12.31 -13.62
C MET A 451 6.28 11.63 -12.26
N LEU A 452 6.32 12.41 -11.17
CA LEU A 452 6.59 11.88 -9.83
C LEU A 452 5.57 10.82 -9.42
N ARG A 453 4.29 11.06 -9.72
CA ARG A 453 3.18 10.15 -9.38
C ARG A 453 3.20 8.90 -10.25
N ILE A 454 3.48 9.05 -11.54
CA ILE A 454 3.44 7.94 -12.51
C ILE A 454 4.64 7.01 -12.32
N ARG A 455 5.87 7.55 -12.26
CA ARG A 455 7.08 6.72 -12.11
C ARG A 455 7.11 5.91 -10.81
N SER A 456 6.45 6.41 -9.77
CA SER A 456 6.37 5.76 -8.46
C SER A 456 5.81 4.34 -8.51
N HIS A 457 5.03 4.00 -9.54
CA HIS A 457 4.46 2.66 -9.68
C HIS A 457 5.52 1.58 -10.00
N VAL A 458 6.62 1.94 -10.69
CA VAL A 458 7.76 1.04 -10.87
C VAL A 458 8.39 0.72 -9.51
N TYR A 459 8.52 1.72 -8.64
CA TYR A 459 9.06 1.57 -7.29
C TYR A 459 8.17 0.75 -6.36
N LEU A 460 6.86 0.65 -6.62
CA LEU A 460 5.96 -0.23 -5.85
C LEU A 460 6.23 -1.72 -6.11
N LEU A 461 6.69 -2.07 -7.32
CA LEU A 461 6.86 -3.46 -7.74
C LEU A 461 8.31 -3.97 -7.65
N VAL A 462 9.29 -3.07 -7.75
CA VAL A 462 10.72 -3.41 -7.58
C VAL A 462 11.00 -4.18 -6.28
N PRO A 463 10.55 -3.74 -5.09
CA PRO A 463 10.80 -4.47 -3.85
C PRO A 463 10.19 -5.88 -3.85
N VAL A 464 9.03 -6.05 -4.48
CA VAL A 464 8.36 -7.34 -4.63
C VAL A 464 9.20 -8.27 -5.51
N LEU A 465 9.73 -7.77 -6.63
CA LEU A 465 10.66 -8.50 -7.49
C LEU A 465 11.93 -8.91 -6.75
N VAL A 466 12.53 -8.01 -5.99
CA VAL A 466 13.73 -8.30 -5.18
C VAL A 466 13.44 -9.41 -4.17
N GLY A 467 12.38 -9.24 -3.36
CA GLY A 467 12.05 -10.19 -2.29
C GLY A 467 11.78 -11.60 -2.82
N VAL A 468 10.96 -11.72 -3.86
CA VAL A 468 10.65 -13.03 -4.48
C VAL A 468 11.85 -13.59 -5.22
N GLY A 469 12.54 -12.74 -5.99
CA GLY A 469 13.67 -13.10 -6.83
C GLY A 469 14.84 -13.67 -6.04
N VAL A 470 15.29 -12.96 -5.00
CA VAL A 470 16.39 -13.38 -4.14
C VAL A 470 16.08 -14.72 -3.47
N VAL A 471 14.91 -14.84 -2.85
CA VAL A 471 14.55 -16.08 -2.13
C VAL A 471 14.40 -17.25 -3.09
N LEU A 472 13.78 -17.05 -4.25
CA LEU A 472 13.65 -18.10 -5.26
C LEU A 472 15.03 -18.51 -5.82
N ALA A 473 15.91 -17.55 -6.11
CA ALA A 473 17.27 -17.81 -6.58
C ALA A 473 18.04 -18.66 -5.55
N CYS A 474 18.02 -18.27 -4.28
CA CYS A 474 18.64 -19.03 -3.20
C CYS A 474 18.09 -20.46 -3.11
N CYS A 475 16.76 -20.63 -3.24
CA CYS A 475 16.13 -21.96 -3.24
C CYS A 475 16.59 -22.83 -4.43
N LEU A 476 16.73 -22.24 -5.62
CA LEU A 476 17.18 -22.95 -6.82
C LEU A 476 18.66 -23.35 -6.73
N VAL A 477 19.52 -22.44 -6.26
CA VAL A 477 20.95 -22.72 -6.02
C VAL A 477 21.10 -23.83 -4.99
N ALA A 478 20.37 -23.75 -3.88
CA ALA A 478 20.29 -24.79 -2.86
C ALA A 478 19.88 -26.15 -3.48
N ALA A 479 18.79 -26.19 -4.25
CA ALA A 479 18.34 -27.42 -4.89
C ALA A 479 19.38 -28.00 -5.88
N ARG A 480 20.12 -27.15 -6.61
CA ARG A 480 21.17 -27.58 -7.54
C ARG A 480 22.38 -28.17 -6.82
N LEU A 481 22.85 -27.50 -5.76
CA LEU A 481 23.97 -27.97 -4.95
C LEU A 481 23.70 -29.34 -4.31
N ARG A 482 22.44 -29.60 -3.91
CA ARG A 482 22.01 -30.92 -3.41
C ARG A 482 22.14 -32.04 -4.42
N ARG A 483 21.91 -31.76 -5.70
CA ARG A 483 21.96 -32.77 -6.76
C ARG A 483 23.39 -33.09 -7.17
N THR A 484 24.28 -32.10 -7.14
CA THR A 484 25.68 -32.25 -7.58
C THR A 484 26.61 -32.74 -6.49
N ARG A 485 26.31 -32.47 -5.21
CA ARG A 485 27.05 -32.99 -4.06
C ARG A 485 26.06 -33.62 -3.08
N PRO A 486 25.88 -34.95 -3.06
CA PRO A 486 25.17 -35.60 -1.96
C PRO A 486 26.00 -35.37 -0.71
N LEU A 487 25.68 -34.31 0.05
CA LEU A 487 26.34 -33.98 1.29
C LEU A 487 26.10 -35.13 2.28
N ARG A 488 27.06 -36.05 2.36
CA ARG A 488 27.17 -37.03 3.44
C ARG A 488 27.56 -36.26 4.70
N GLY A 489 26.57 -35.83 5.49
CA GLY A 489 26.80 -35.20 6.79
C GLY A 489 25.83 -34.06 7.11
N ARG A 490 25.71 -33.75 8.41
CA ARG A 490 24.76 -32.85 9.10
C ARG A 490 24.71 -31.38 8.59
N ALA A 491 25.41 -31.03 7.51
CA ALA A 491 25.36 -29.72 6.89
C ALA A 491 24.23 -29.62 5.84
N THR A 492 22.97 -29.71 6.29
CA THR A 492 21.77 -29.39 5.48
C THR A 492 21.07 -28.05 5.82
N PRO A 493 21.73 -26.97 6.32
CA PRO A 493 20.99 -25.81 6.85
C PRO A 493 20.46 -24.83 5.80
N ALA A 494 21.18 -24.60 4.69
CA ALA A 494 20.72 -23.71 3.61
C ALA A 494 19.66 -24.36 2.69
N LEU A 495 19.43 -25.67 2.85
CA LEU A 495 18.93 -26.58 1.82
C LEU A 495 17.46 -27.00 1.99
N ALA A 496 16.85 -26.67 3.14
CA ALA A 496 15.45 -26.99 3.46
C ALA A 496 14.45 -25.89 3.01
N LEU A 497 14.94 -24.71 2.62
CA LEU A 497 14.13 -23.57 2.15
C LEU A 497 13.37 -23.85 0.83
N ALA A 498 13.89 -24.76 -0.01
CA ALA A 498 13.37 -24.98 -1.37
C ALA A 498 12.20 -25.97 -1.47
N THR A 499 11.92 -26.76 -0.42
CA THR A 499 11.00 -27.92 -0.48
C THR A 499 9.87 -27.91 0.56
N ALA A 500 9.75 -26.85 1.38
CA ALA A 500 8.66 -26.64 2.34
C ALA A 500 7.96 -25.32 2.06
#